data_AF-A0A4S8YD99-F1
#
_entry.id   AF-A0A4S8YD99-F1
#
_cell.length_a   1.000
_cell.length_b   1.000
_cell.length_c   1.000
_cell.angle_alpha   90.00
_cell.angle_beta   90.00
_cell.angle_gamma   90.00
#
_symmetry.space_group_name_H-M   'P 1'
#
loop_
_entity.id
_entity.type
_entity.pdbx_description
1 polymer ?
#
loop_
_entity_poly.entity_id
_entity_poly.type
_entity_poly.pdbx_seq_one_letter_code
_entity_poly.pdbx_strand_id
1 'polypeptide(L)'
;MPWIVGLSMKANLISFLTGIGHERLNVLHRWLAYLCLLLSLIHTIPFYVTPIWSEGGLGVFQSTFGNSGIYVYGSGVAALVPLVFLCVHSLPPFRRKMYELFVAMHVPVSIVFMAMLFWHCKNFLTSWHYLWATTAIWLISYVIRLFFLNWTNYFRLSWLVGEEAAVTLMPENAIKVTIPTQMKWKAGQYVYLRMPGISVFENHPFTIASLWSDDFPSQYGEEYRDMVLVFRPFGGFTKKVLDSALENGPWHTYRAFLDGPYGGMKRALHSFDHVVLFAGGSGITALVSQLLDLIKRLRDGKAVTKSVQVIWALKRPETLEWFKEELRICREFAPPDTVQCQFYITAAKRQQRTGELVSAQTPTRPISMMFHSKVNEAFQNIANNRLSTISANTNRNSALIMEEAAGDPEREKVLRRENEDRPRPLPQAHLLPMRSASRNGRVSPPPSELSTTPRLTLAEKRKSQQMSIPLPDPASPAYLQQCTPPSNPNDFDFGFPSTPTEFQKNLMRFAFLPAAVKSRKSGWSTEYGRPDIPFMLREMSAEWTGRRTCVFVCGPPGMRVDVSNTVAELQRTVWNVPGRDEVYLHAENYAI
;
A
#
# COMPACT_ATOMS: atom_id res chain seq x y z
N MET A 1 -29.71 1.35 -22.20
CA MET A 1 -29.44 2.40 -21.18
C MET A 1 -29.52 1.88 -19.74
N PRO A 2 -30.60 1.23 -19.27
CA PRO A 2 -30.73 0.85 -17.84
C PRO A 2 -29.57 0.02 -17.31
N TRP A 3 -29.19 -1.02 -18.07
CA TRP A 3 -28.08 -1.92 -17.73
C TRP A 3 -26.72 -1.22 -17.68
N ILE A 4 -26.48 -0.24 -18.56
CA ILE A 4 -25.21 0.50 -18.60
C ILE A 4 -25.02 1.23 -17.26
N VAL A 5 -26.06 1.90 -16.76
CA VAL A 5 -25.99 2.63 -15.49
C VAL A 5 -26.02 1.67 -14.30
N GLY A 6 -26.88 0.65 -14.33
CA GLY A 6 -26.98 -0.33 -13.23
C GLY A 6 -25.71 -1.15 -12.98
N LEU A 7 -24.84 -1.30 -13.97
CA LEU A 7 -23.56 -2.01 -13.85
C LEU A 7 -22.39 -1.10 -13.48
N SER A 8 -22.57 0.23 -13.47
CA SER A 8 -21.48 1.18 -13.24
C SER A 8 -21.33 1.61 -11.77
N MET A 9 -22.42 1.61 -10.99
CA MET A 9 -22.44 2.16 -9.63
C MET A 9 -21.71 1.23 -8.64
N LYS A 10 -21.25 1.75 -7.50
CA LYS A 10 -20.63 0.91 -6.44
C LYS A 10 -21.68 0.16 -5.63
N ALA A 11 -22.76 0.86 -5.28
CA ALA A 11 -23.92 0.28 -4.62
C ALA A 11 -24.93 -0.15 -5.70
N ASN A 12 -24.77 -1.37 -6.20
CA ASN A 12 -25.66 -1.94 -7.21
C ASN A 12 -26.61 -2.93 -6.58
N LEU A 13 -27.90 -2.83 -6.94
CA LEU A 13 -28.86 -3.88 -6.64
C LEU A 13 -28.42 -5.24 -7.24
N ILE A 14 -27.74 -5.21 -8.39
CA ILE A 14 -27.18 -6.41 -9.03
C ILE A 14 -26.11 -7.05 -8.14
N SER A 15 -25.21 -6.26 -7.55
CA SER A 15 -24.19 -6.79 -6.62
C SER A 15 -24.84 -7.34 -5.36
N PHE A 16 -25.90 -6.70 -4.87
CA PHE A 16 -26.68 -7.20 -3.73
C PHE A 16 -27.35 -8.56 -4.04
N LEU A 17 -27.97 -8.70 -5.21
CA LEU A 17 -28.68 -9.93 -5.61
C LEU A 17 -27.74 -11.08 -6.01
N THR A 18 -26.63 -10.77 -6.68
CA THR A 18 -25.73 -11.79 -7.27
C THR A 18 -24.48 -12.07 -6.44
N GLY A 19 -24.15 -11.21 -5.48
CA GLY A 19 -22.87 -11.25 -4.75
C GLY A 19 -21.64 -10.99 -5.62
N ILE A 20 -21.81 -10.55 -6.87
CA ILE A 20 -20.70 -10.22 -7.77
C ILE A 20 -20.18 -8.82 -7.44
N GLY A 21 -18.88 -8.72 -7.15
CA GLY A 21 -18.22 -7.44 -6.86
C GLY A 21 -18.34 -6.43 -8.01
N HIS A 22 -18.43 -5.15 -7.63
CA HIS A 22 -18.51 -4.01 -8.56
C HIS A 22 -17.40 -4.01 -9.59
N GLU A 23 -16.19 -4.43 -9.22
CA GLU A 23 -15.04 -4.45 -10.10
C GLU A 23 -15.25 -5.33 -11.34
N ARG A 24 -15.98 -6.45 -11.17
CA ARG A 24 -16.32 -7.36 -12.27
C ARG A 24 -17.48 -6.82 -13.10
N LEU A 25 -18.50 -6.26 -12.46
CA LEU A 25 -19.65 -5.66 -13.17
C LEU A 25 -19.22 -4.44 -14.00
N ASN A 26 -18.24 -3.68 -13.52
CA ASN A 26 -17.69 -2.55 -14.25
C ASN A 26 -17.00 -2.96 -15.56
N VAL A 27 -16.55 -4.22 -15.70
CA VAL A 27 -16.10 -4.77 -16.99
C VAL A 27 -17.26 -4.78 -17.99
N LEU A 28 -18.44 -5.23 -17.55
CA LEU A 28 -19.65 -5.27 -18.37
C LEU A 28 -20.16 -3.86 -18.70
N HIS A 29 -20.11 -2.92 -17.76
CA HIS A 29 -20.43 -1.52 -18.01
C HIS A 29 -19.63 -0.95 -19.21
N ARG A 30 -18.32 -1.18 -19.24
CA ARG A 30 -17.45 -0.72 -20.34
C ARG A 30 -17.84 -1.35 -21.68
N TRP A 31 -18.05 -2.66 -21.71
CA TRP A 31 -18.44 -3.35 -22.94
C TRP A 31 -19.82 -2.91 -23.44
N LEU A 32 -20.80 -2.73 -22.56
CA LEU A 32 -22.11 -2.21 -22.95
C LEU A 32 -22.06 -0.76 -23.42
N ALA A 33 -21.17 0.08 -22.88
CA ALA A 33 -20.95 1.43 -23.37
C ALA A 33 -20.38 1.42 -24.80
N TYR A 34 -19.40 0.56 -25.09
CA TYR A 34 -18.86 0.40 -26.45
C TYR A 34 -19.89 -0.16 -27.42
N LEU A 35 -20.69 -1.14 -26.99
CA LEU A 35 -21.80 -1.66 -27.79
C LEU A 35 -22.85 -0.57 -28.07
N CYS A 36 -23.16 0.26 -27.07
CA CYS A 36 -24.06 1.40 -27.25
C CYS A 36 -23.53 2.39 -28.28
N LEU A 37 -22.24 2.73 -28.22
CA LEU A 37 -21.61 3.60 -29.22
C LEU A 37 -21.68 2.98 -30.63
N LEU A 38 -21.35 1.70 -30.76
CA LEU A 38 -21.41 0.98 -32.03
C LEU A 38 -22.82 0.99 -32.62
N LEU A 39 -23.83 0.63 -31.83
CA LEU A 39 -25.24 0.64 -32.26
C LEU A 39 -25.73 2.04 -32.60
N SER A 40 -25.31 3.07 -31.84
CA SER A 40 -25.62 4.47 -32.16
C SER A 40 -24.97 4.91 -33.48
N LEU A 41 -23.76 4.46 -33.81
CA LEU A 41 -23.13 4.76 -35.10
C LEU A 41 -23.85 4.05 -36.25
N ILE A 42 -24.20 2.77 -36.08
CA ILE A 42 -24.97 1.99 -37.06
C ILE A 42 -26.38 2.57 -37.24
N HIS A 43 -26.96 3.18 -36.20
CA HIS A 43 -28.20 3.92 -36.31
C HIS A 43 -28.00 5.23 -37.10
N THR A 44 -27.05 6.08 -36.70
CA THR A 44 -26.88 7.42 -37.26
C THR A 44 -26.36 7.44 -38.70
N ILE A 45 -25.35 6.63 -39.03
CA ILE A 45 -24.68 6.68 -40.35
C ILE A 45 -25.65 6.45 -41.52
N PRO A 46 -26.51 5.41 -41.52
CA PRO A 46 -27.47 5.20 -42.59
C PRO A 46 -28.47 6.35 -42.79
N PHE A 47 -28.88 7.05 -41.72
CA PHE A 47 -29.76 8.21 -41.84
C PHE A 47 -29.11 9.36 -42.62
N TYR A 48 -27.78 9.50 -42.58
CA TYR A 48 -27.06 10.50 -43.36
C TYR A 48 -26.65 10.00 -44.75
N VAL A 49 -26.31 8.72 -44.90
CA VAL A 49 -25.80 8.16 -46.16
C VAL A 49 -26.94 7.84 -47.15
N THR A 50 -28.02 7.21 -46.69
CA THR A 50 -29.11 6.74 -47.57
C THR A 50 -29.71 7.85 -48.45
N PRO A 51 -30.02 9.06 -47.91
CA PRO A 51 -30.60 10.13 -48.71
C PRO A 51 -29.64 10.74 -49.74
N ILE A 52 -28.33 10.58 -49.57
CA ILE A 52 -27.31 11.09 -50.51
C ILE A 52 -27.17 10.14 -51.72
N TRP A 53 -27.40 8.85 -51.52
CA TRP A 53 -27.17 7.81 -52.52
C TRP A 53 -28.42 7.41 -53.31
N SER A 54 -29.62 7.77 -52.84
CA SER A 54 -30.86 7.52 -53.58
C SER A 54 -31.14 8.60 -54.62
N GLU A 55 -31.53 8.18 -55.84
CA GLU A 55 -31.91 9.10 -56.92
C GLU A 55 -33.09 9.98 -56.47
N GLY A 56 -32.93 11.30 -56.50
CA GLY A 56 -33.91 12.27 -56.00
C GLY A 56 -33.97 12.44 -54.48
N GLY A 57 -33.24 11.61 -53.70
CA GLY A 57 -33.21 11.65 -52.23
C GLY A 57 -32.58 12.92 -51.66
N LEU A 58 -31.62 13.52 -52.38
CA LEU A 58 -30.93 14.75 -51.95
C LEU A 58 -31.90 15.94 -51.86
N GLY A 59 -32.85 16.05 -52.78
CA GLY A 59 -33.86 17.11 -52.79
C GLY A 59 -34.84 16.98 -51.61
N VAL A 60 -35.27 15.75 -51.31
CA VAL A 60 -36.12 15.43 -50.14
C VAL A 60 -35.37 15.64 -48.83
N PHE A 61 -34.08 15.33 -48.79
CA PHE A 61 -33.21 15.56 -47.64
C PHE A 61 -33.06 17.06 -47.35
N GLN A 62 -32.78 17.87 -48.38
CA GLN A 62 -32.67 19.32 -48.26
C GLN A 62 -33.99 19.97 -47.84
N SER A 63 -35.13 19.53 -48.40
CA SER A 63 -36.45 20.05 -47.99
C SER A 63 -36.82 19.64 -46.56
N THR A 64 -36.44 18.43 -46.14
CA THR A 64 -36.66 17.95 -44.77
C THR A 64 -35.80 18.73 -43.77
N PHE A 65 -34.54 19.04 -44.10
CA PHE A 65 -33.67 19.89 -43.28
C PHE A 65 -34.23 21.31 -43.05
N GLY A 66 -35.00 21.87 -44.00
CA GLY A 66 -35.57 23.21 -43.91
C GLY A 66 -36.74 23.37 -42.91
N ASN A 67 -37.59 22.35 -42.72
CA ASN A 67 -38.83 22.48 -41.93
C ASN A 67 -38.84 21.70 -40.60
N SER A 68 -38.25 20.50 -40.54
CA SER A 68 -38.37 19.60 -39.37
C SER A 68 -37.15 18.70 -39.13
N GLY A 69 -36.20 18.67 -40.06
CA GLY A 69 -34.99 17.85 -40.04
C GLY A 69 -33.95 18.34 -39.03
N ILE A 70 -33.91 19.65 -38.71
CA ILE A 70 -33.05 20.17 -37.63
C ILE A 70 -33.33 19.44 -36.32
N TYR A 71 -34.59 19.13 -36.03
CA TYR A 71 -34.93 18.41 -34.81
C TYR A 71 -34.43 16.97 -34.87
N VAL A 72 -34.76 16.19 -35.90
CA VAL A 72 -34.44 14.75 -35.95
C VAL A 72 -32.93 14.52 -36.07
N TYR A 73 -32.27 15.19 -37.02
CA TYR A 73 -30.84 15.04 -37.27
C TYR A 73 -30.00 15.78 -36.22
N GLY A 74 -30.40 17.01 -35.84
CA GLY A 74 -29.69 17.81 -34.85
C GLY A 74 -29.75 17.21 -33.44
N SER A 75 -30.91 16.70 -33.01
CA SER A 75 -31.01 16.01 -31.71
C SER A 75 -30.23 14.70 -31.67
N GLY A 76 -30.14 13.98 -32.81
CA GLY A 76 -29.33 12.77 -32.92
C GLY A 76 -27.84 13.06 -32.76
N VAL A 77 -27.33 14.10 -33.43
CA VAL A 77 -25.93 14.56 -33.25
C VAL A 77 -25.69 15.08 -31.84
N ALA A 78 -26.64 15.85 -31.28
CA ALA A 78 -26.54 16.37 -29.92
C ALA A 78 -26.49 15.26 -28.85
N ALA A 79 -27.14 14.10 -29.09
CA ALA A 79 -27.03 12.92 -28.24
C ALA A 79 -25.75 12.11 -28.51
N LEU A 80 -25.27 12.05 -29.76
CA LEU A 80 -24.08 11.30 -30.16
C LEU A 80 -22.78 11.92 -29.63
N VAL A 81 -22.65 13.25 -29.67
CA VAL A 81 -21.41 13.95 -29.24
C VAL A 81 -21.04 13.63 -27.78
N PRO A 82 -21.94 13.76 -26.79
CA PRO A 82 -21.68 13.34 -25.41
C PRO A 82 -21.31 11.86 -25.29
N LEU A 83 -21.96 10.97 -26.06
CA LEU A 83 -21.66 9.53 -26.02
C LEU A 83 -20.25 9.21 -26.52
N VAL A 84 -19.84 9.84 -27.62
CA VAL A 84 -18.48 9.71 -28.17
C VAL A 84 -17.47 10.25 -27.16
N PHE A 85 -17.72 11.43 -26.57
CA PHE A 85 -16.85 12.00 -25.55
C PHE A 85 -16.70 11.06 -24.35
N LEU A 86 -17.80 10.50 -23.83
CA LEU A 86 -17.78 9.56 -22.73
C LEU A 86 -16.94 8.32 -23.05
N CYS A 87 -17.06 7.75 -24.25
CA CYS A 87 -16.32 6.55 -24.64
C CYS A 87 -14.83 6.84 -24.86
N VAL A 88 -14.49 7.91 -25.57
CA VAL A 88 -13.10 8.29 -25.90
C VAL A 88 -12.33 8.71 -24.64
N HIS A 89 -12.94 9.55 -23.79
CA HIS A 89 -12.31 9.99 -22.55
C HIS A 89 -12.12 8.85 -21.54
N SER A 90 -12.93 7.78 -21.65
CA SER A 90 -12.83 6.58 -20.81
C SER A 90 -11.73 5.60 -21.25
N LEU A 91 -11.03 5.85 -22.37
CA LEU A 91 -9.98 4.94 -22.85
C LEU A 91 -8.79 4.87 -21.86
N PRO A 92 -8.13 3.69 -21.74
CA PRO A 92 -7.00 3.49 -20.83
C PRO A 92 -5.86 4.52 -20.87
N PRO A 93 -5.41 5.07 -22.02
CA PRO A 93 -4.36 6.08 -22.03
C PRO A 93 -4.78 7.38 -21.32
N PHE A 94 -5.99 7.88 -21.58
CA PHE A 94 -6.49 9.12 -20.97
C PHE A 94 -6.78 8.94 -19.48
N ARG A 95 -7.50 7.86 -19.13
CA ARG A 95 -7.86 7.57 -17.74
C ARG A 95 -6.66 7.37 -16.82
N ARG A 96 -5.59 6.73 -17.30
CA ARG A 96 -4.37 6.53 -16.50
C ARG A 96 -3.59 7.81 -16.24
N LYS A 97 -3.63 8.76 -17.18
CA LYS A 97 -2.89 10.03 -17.06
C LYS A 97 -3.66 11.09 -16.27
N MET A 98 -4.99 11.12 -16.39
CA MET A 98 -5.85 12.16 -15.82
C MET A 98 -7.09 11.55 -15.14
N TYR A 99 -6.87 10.69 -14.14
CA TYR A 99 -7.97 9.96 -13.48
C TYR A 99 -8.97 10.90 -12.78
N GLU A 100 -8.48 11.96 -12.13
CA GLU A 100 -9.33 12.94 -11.43
C GLU A 100 -10.23 13.70 -12.41
N LEU A 101 -9.65 14.21 -13.51
CA LEU A 101 -10.40 14.87 -14.57
C LEU A 101 -11.40 13.91 -15.23
N PHE A 102 -11.01 12.65 -15.41
CA PHE A 102 -11.90 11.60 -15.89
C PHE A 102 -13.15 11.47 -15.03
N VAL A 103 -13.02 11.30 -13.71
CA VAL A 103 -14.19 11.16 -12.82
C VAL A 103 -15.01 12.46 -12.79
N ALA A 104 -14.34 13.62 -12.74
CA ALA A 104 -14.99 14.92 -12.68
C ALA A 104 -15.84 15.23 -13.92
N MET A 105 -15.40 14.85 -15.12
CA MET A 105 -16.13 15.10 -16.37
C MET A 105 -17.10 13.97 -16.75
N HIS A 106 -16.80 12.73 -16.40
CA HIS A 106 -17.61 11.58 -16.83
C HIS A 106 -19.03 11.64 -16.24
N VAL A 107 -19.18 12.01 -14.96
CA VAL A 107 -20.49 12.09 -14.32
C VAL A 107 -21.36 13.21 -14.91
N PRO A 108 -20.93 14.48 -14.98
CA PRO A 108 -21.74 15.54 -15.58
C PRO A 108 -22.11 15.27 -17.04
N VAL A 109 -21.16 14.80 -17.86
CA VAL A 109 -21.45 14.52 -19.28
C VAL A 109 -22.42 13.34 -19.43
N SER A 110 -22.41 12.37 -18.52
CA SER A 110 -23.42 11.29 -18.52
C SER A 110 -24.84 11.79 -18.23
N ILE A 111 -24.98 12.82 -17.40
CA ILE A 111 -26.28 13.47 -17.12
C ILE A 111 -26.75 14.25 -18.36
N VAL A 112 -25.85 15.00 -19.00
CA VAL A 112 -26.15 15.70 -20.26
C VAL A 112 -26.57 14.71 -21.34
N PHE A 113 -25.86 13.58 -21.48
CA PHE A 113 -26.22 12.52 -22.42
C PHE A 113 -27.63 11.96 -22.15
N MET A 114 -27.95 11.71 -20.88
CA MET A 114 -29.30 11.24 -20.49
C MET A 114 -30.38 12.26 -20.87
N ALA A 115 -30.17 13.55 -20.57
CA ALA A 115 -31.11 14.60 -20.91
C ALA A 115 -31.30 14.74 -22.44
N MET A 116 -30.20 14.67 -23.20
CA MET A 116 -30.25 14.71 -24.67
C MET A 116 -30.98 13.49 -25.26
N LEU A 117 -30.91 12.31 -24.63
CA LEU A 117 -31.70 11.16 -25.05
C LEU A 117 -33.21 11.34 -24.84
N PHE A 118 -33.64 11.97 -23.73
CA PHE A 118 -35.06 12.30 -23.54
C PHE A 118 -35.57 13.23 -24.65
N TRP A 119 -34.75 14.20 -25.04
CA TRP A 119 -35.06 15.14 -26.13
C TRP A 119 -35.08 14.44 -27.49
N HIS A 120 -34.03 13.67 -27.83
CA HIS A 120 -33.91 12.97 -29.11
C HIS A 120 -35.02 11.94 -29.32
N CYS A 121 -35.33 11.12 -28.30
CA CYS A 121 -36.26 10.02 -28.47
C CYS A 121 -37.73 10.45 -28.50
N LYS A 122 -38.12 11.59 -27.89
CA LYS A 122 -39.50 12.12 -27.86
C LYS A 122 -40.60 11.04 -27.67
N ASN A 123 -40.36 10.09 -26.76
CA ASN A 123 -41.19 8.91 -26.48
C ASN A 123 -41.50 7.98 -27.68
N PHE A 124 -40.72 8.06 -28.74
CA PHE A 124 -40.80 7.12 -29.86
C PHE A 124 -40.52 5.70 -29.35
N LEU A 125 -41.33 4.74 -29.80
CA LEU A 125 -41.23 3.33 -29.41
C LEU A 125 -41.27 3.08 -27.89
N THR A 126 -42.00 3.90 -27.13
CA THR A 126 -42.09 3.79 -25.65
C THR A 126 -40.74 3.96 -24.93
N SER A 127 -39.78 4.65 -25.58
CA SER A 127 -38.42 4.89 -25.08
C SER A 127 -38.37 5.53 -23.68
N TRP A 128 -39.35 6.34 -23.31
CA TRP A 128 -39.37 7.00 -21.99
C TRP A 128 -39.42 6.00 -20.83
N HIS A 129 -40.05 4.83 -20.98
CA HIS A 129 -40.06 3.82 -19.92
C HIS A 129 -38.63 3.34 -19.61
N TYR A 130 -37.81 3.12 -20.63
CA TYR A 130 -36.41 2.72 -20.46
C TYR A 130 -35.55 3.85 -19.88
N LEU A 131 -35.79 5.11 -20.28
CA LEU A 131 -35.04 6.25 -19.76
C LEU A 131 -35.41 6.55 -18.30
N TRP A 132 -36.71 6.55 -17.96
CA TRP A 132 -37.16 6.68 -16.58
C TRP A 132 -36.68 5.54 -15.69
N ALA A 133 -36.68 4.31 -16.19
CA ALA A 133 -36.06 3.19 -15.47
C ALA A 133 -34.56 3.43 -15.22
N THR A 134 -33.85 4.02 -16.19
CA THR A 134 -32.44 4.36 -16.02
C THR A 134 -32.23 5.43 -14.95
N THR A 135 -33.03 6.50 -14.97
CA THR A 135 -33.01 7.56 -13.94
C THR A 135 -33.37 7.01 -12.56
N ALA A 136 -34.37 6.13 -12.48
CA ALA A 136 -34.78 5.50 -11.22
C ALA A 136 -33.66 4.62 -10.65
N ILE A 137 -33.03 3.76 -11.47
CA ILE A 137 -31.89 2.93 -11.03
C ILE A 137 -30.75 3.84 -10.53
N TRP A 138 -30.46 4.92 -11.24
CA TRP A 138 -29.44 5.89 -10.84
C TRP A 138 -29.75 6.52 -9.48
N LEU A 139 -30.92 7.14 -9.32
CA LEU A 139 -31.34 7.80 -8.07
C LEU A 139 -31.39 6.82 -6.90
N ILE A 140 -31.99 5.64 -7.09
CA ILE A 140 -32.04 4.59 -6.06
C ILE A 140 -30.63 4.18 -5.64
N SER A 141 -29.69 4.05 -6.58
CA SER A 141 -28.31 3.70 -6.23
C SER A 141 -27.63 4.78 -5.38
N TYR A 142 -27.90 6.07 -5.63
CA TYR A 142 -27.39 7.17 -4.80
C TYR A 142 -28.06 7.20 -3.43
N VAL A 143 -29.36 6.96 -3.36
CA VAL A 143 -30.13 6.87 -2.12
C VAL A 143 -29.61 5.71 -1.28
N ILE A 144 -29.54 4.50 -1.86
CA ILE A 144 -28.94 3.32 -1.23
C ILE A 144 -27.54 3.66 -0.76
N ARG A 145 -26.69 4.30 -1.56
CA ARG A 145 -25.34 4.67 -1.11
C ARG A 145 -25.34 5.64 0.09
N LEU A 146 -26.21 6.64 0.08
CA LEU A 146 -26.37 7.60 1.18
C LEU A 146 -26.81 6.89 2.47
N PHE A 147 -27.71 5.90 2.37
CA PHE A 147 -28.20 5.11 3.50
C PHE A 147 -27.28 3.95 3.92
N PHE A 148 -26.58 3.29 2.99
CA PHE A 148 -25.68 2.15 3.27
C PHE A 148 -24.34 2.58 3.87
N LEU A 149 -23.85 3.79 3.57
CA LEU A 149 -22.78 4.42 4.36
C LEU A 149 -23.15 4.58 5.84
N ASN A 150 -24.44 4.47 6.17
CA ASN A 150 -25.01 4.64 7.50
C ASN A 150 -25.54 3.33 8.13
N TRP A 151 -25.49 2.18 7.42
CA TRP A 151 -26.27 1.00 7.80
C TRP A 151 -25.70 0.19 8.99
N THR A 152 -24.45 0.43 9.40
CA THR A 152 -23.88 -0.29 10.57
C THR A 152 -24.06 0.47 11.90
N ASN A 153 -24.66 1.67 11.91
CA ASN A 153 -25.10 2.31 13.15
C ASN A 153 -25.99 3.53 12.83
N TYR A 154 -27.30 3.42 13.05
CA TYR A 154 -28.26 4.51 12.83
C TYR A 154 -27.91 5.79 13.64
N PHE A 155 -27.13 5.65 14.72
CA PHE A 155 -26.69 6.74 15.59
C PHE A 155 -25.23 7.21 15.38
N ARG A 156 -24.40 6.55 14.55
CA ARG A 156 -23.10 7.11 14.15
C ARG A 156 -23.27 7.89 12.86
N LEU A 157 -23.12 9.22 12.90
CA LEU A 157 -22.82 9.98 11.68
C LEU A 157 -21.40 9.63 11.19
N SER A 158 -21.23 8.45 10.59
CA SER A 158 -19.95 7.96 10.05
C SER A 158 -19.37 8.85 8.94
N TRP A 159 -20.18 9.75 8.35
CA TRP A 159 -19.70 10.76 7.41
C TRP A 159 -18.91 11.89 8.08
N LEU A 160 -19.12 12.16 9.38
CA LEU A 160 -18.41 13.21 10.12
C LEU A 160 -17.41 12.67 11.16
N VAL A 161 -17.63 11.46 11.67
CA VAL A 161 -16.77 10.85 12.69
C VAL A 161 -15.77 9.91 12.03
N GLY A 162 -14.67 10.47 11.52
CA GLY A 162 -13.50 9.67 11.13
C GLY A 162 -12.76 9.15 12.36
N GLU A 163 -12.22 7.94 12.25
CA GLU A 163 -11.45 7.26 13.31
C GLU A 163 -10.01 7.80 13.33
N GLU A 164 -9.38 7.77 14.50
CA GLU A 164 -7.98 8.16 14.65
C GLU A 164 -7.07 7.02 14.17
N ALA A 165 -6.25 7.31 13.17
CA ALA A 165 -5.33 6.38 12.56
C ALA A 165 -3.89 6.72 12.92
N ALA A 166 -3.15 5.73 13.40
CA ALA A 166 -1.71 5.83 13.59
C ALA A 166 -1.00 5.46 12.28
N VAL A 167 -0.14 6.34 11.78
CA VAL A 167 0.66 6.09 10.57
C VAL A 167 2.10 5.81 10.98
N THR A 168 2.55 4.59 10.74
CA THR A 168 3.89 4.12 11.10
C THR A 168 4.73 3.90 9.84
N LEU A 169 5.97 4.39 9.87
CA LEU A 169 6.93 4.21 8.79
C LEU A 169 7.67 2.88 9.00
N MET A 170 7.60 2.02 7.98
CA MET A 170 8.24 0.71 7.94
C MET A 170 9.47 0.75 7.02
N PRO A 171 10.37 -0.25 7.10
CA PRO A 171 11.51 -0.35 6.19
C PRO A 171 11.10 -0.32 4.72
N GLU A 172 12.01 0.13 3.85
CA GLU A 172 11.74 0.40 2.43
C GLU A 172 10.65 1.45 2.16
N ASN A 173 10.51 2.44 3.06
CA ASN A 173 9.52 3.51 2.99
C ASN A 173 8.06 3.01 2.96
N ALA A 174 7.77 1.78 3.37
CA ALA A 174 6.39 1.34 3.45
C ALA A 174 5.66 2.06 4.58
N ILE A 175 4.35 2.18 4.41
CA ILE A 175 3.47 2.82 5.38
C ILE A 175 2.56 1.74 5.94
N LYS A 176 2.54 1.62 7.26
CA LYS A 176 1.61 0.79 8.02
C LYS A 176 0.65 1.72 8.76
N VAL A 177 -0.61 1.71 8.33
CA VAL A 177 -1.71 2.48 8.95
C VAL A 177 -2.48 1.54 9.85
N THR A 178 -2.57 1.87 11.14
CA THR A 178 -3.33 1.12 12.14
C THR A 178 -4.54 1.95 12.56
N ILE A 179 -5.74 1.38 12.42
CA ILE A 179 -7.01 2.07 12.65
C ILE A 179 -7.85 1.22 13.62
N PRO A 180 -8.09 1.68 14.85
CA PRO A 180 -8.98 1.01 15.79
C PRO A 180 -10.42 1.24 15.33
N THR A 181 -11.09 0.16 14.95
CA THR A 181 -12.46 0.25 14.41
C THR A 181 -13.39 -0.80 15.01
N GLN A 182 -14.68 -0.48 15.05
CA GLN A 182 -15.76 -1.43 15.38
C GLN A 182 -16.28 -2.17 14.13
N MET A 183 -15.80 -1.80 12.95
CA MET A 183 -16.16 -2.46 11.70
C MET A 183 -15.77 -3.94 11.76
N LYS A 184 -16.66 -4.83 11.30
CA LYS A 184 -16.37 -6.26 11.19
C LYS A 184 -15.92 -6.57 9.76
N TRP A 185 -14.80 -7.26 9.60
CA TRP A 185 -14.28 -7.69 8.29
C TRP A 185 -13.84 -9.15 8.30
N LYS A 186 -13.71 -9.73 7.10
CA LYS A 186 -13.18 -11.08 6.87
C LYS A 186 -11.81 -11.01 6.21
N ALA A 187 -11.05 -12.09 6.31
CA ALA A 187 -9.75 -12.22 5.66
C ALA A 187 -9.85 -12.01 4.13
N GLY A 188 -8.84 -11.36 3.54
CA GLY A 188 -8.77 -11.01 2.12
C GLY A 188 -9.76 -9.95 1.65
N GLN A 189 -10.46 -9.27 2.55
CA GLN A 189 -11.26 -8.09 2.19
C GLN A 189 -10.39 -6.83 2.11
N TYR A 190 -10.88 -5.82 1.41
CA TYR A 190 -10.22 -4.52 1.29
C TYR A 190 -11.18 -3.39 1.66
N VAL A 191 -10.62 -2.24 2.01
CA VAL A 191 -11.37 -1.01 2.34
C VAL A 191 -10.90 0.14 1.48
N TYR A 192 -11.76 1.12 1.24
CA TYR A 192 -11.35 2.41 0.72
C TYR A 192 -11.00 3.33 1.89
N LEU A 193 -9.75 3.79 1.91
CA LEU A 193 -9.24 4.75 2.87
C LEU A 193 -9.34 6.16 2.30
N ARG A 194 -9.89 7.08 3.09
CA ARG A 194 -9.86 8.53 2.87
C ARG A 194 -9.27 9.22 4.09
N MET A 195 -8.30 10.11 3.88
CA MET A 195 -7.68 10.90 4.95
C MET A 195 -7.76 12.38 4.59
N PRO A 196 -8.81 13.12 5.02
CA PRO A 196 -9.04 14.50 4.58
C PRO A 196 -7.95 15.47 5.01
N GLY A 197 -7.18 15.16 6.07
CA GLY A 197 -6.01 15.95 6.45
C GLY A 197 -4.85 15.91 5.44
N ILE A 198 -4.87 14.96 4.50
CA ILE A 198 -3.84 14.76 3.47
C ILE A 198 -4.44 14.99 2.08
N SER A 199 -5.62 14.42 1.83
CA SER A 199 -6.35 14.57 0.57
C SER A 199 -7.86 14.58 0.82
N VAL A 200 -8.52 15.67 0.43
CA VAL A 200 -9.95 15.89 0.74
C VAL A 200 -10.87 14.95 -0.05
N PHE A 201 -10.58 14.70 -1.33
CA PHE A 201 -11.51 14.01 -2.25
C PHE A 201 -11.06 12.62 -2.70
N GLU A 202 -9.85 12.20 -2.33
CA GLU A 202 -9.29 10.94 -2.82
C GLU A 202 -9.69 9.75 -1.92
N ASN A 203 -10.16 8.66 -2.54
CA ASN A 203 -10.49 7.39 -1.88
C ASN A 203 -9.69 6.28 -2.52
N HIS A 204 -8.81 5.64 -1.76
CA HIS A 204 -7.89 4.62 -2.29
C HIS A 204 -8.16 3.25 -1.68
N PRO A 205 -8.26 2.18 -2.49
CA PRO A 205 -8.49 0.84 -1.98
C PRO A 205 -7.20 0.24 -1.40
N PHE A 206 -7.28 -0.32 -0.20
CA PHE A 206 -6.20 -1.07 0.44
C PHE A 206 -6.72 -2.37 1.03
N THR A 207 -5.98 -3.46 0.80
CA THR A 207 -6.30 -4.77 1.37
C THR A 207 -6.00 -4.78 2.86
N ILE A 208 -6.92 -5.37 3.63
CA ILE A 208 -6.77 -5.47 5.08
C ILE A 208 -5.80 -6.61 5.39
N ALA A 209 -4.72 -6.29 6.10
CA ALA A 209 -3.70 -7.27 6.49
C ALA A 209 -3.98 -7.93 7.84
N SER A 210 -4.82 -7.32 8.70
CA SER A 210 -5.21 -7.89 9.99
C SER A 210 -6.50 -8.72 9.92
N LEU A 211 -6.77 -9.48 10.99
CA LEU A 211 -7.95 -10.32 11.14
C LEU A 211 -8.89 -9.73 12.20
N TRP A 212 -10.20 -9.67 11.91
CA TRP A 212 -11.21 -9.38 12.93
C TRP A 212 -11.44 -10.63 13.78
N SER A 213 -10.85 -10.68 14.97
CA SER A 213 -10.89 -11.83 15.86
C SER A 213 -10.61 -11.42 17.30
N ASP A 214 -11.19 -12.12 18.26
CA ASP A 214 -10.96 -11.89 19.70
C ASP A 214 -9.53 -12.18 20.13
N ASP A 215 -8.81 -13.00 19.36
CA ASP A 215 -7.36 -13.26 19.55
C ASP A 215 -6.50 -12.00 19.34
N PHE A 216 -7.04 -10.96 18.69
CA PHE A 216 -6.33 -9.72 18.36
C PHE A 216 -7.09 -8.50 18.89
N PRO A 217 -7.18 -8.31 20.22
CA PRO A 217 -7.90 -7.19 20.81
C PRO A 217 -7.18 -5.87 20.53
N SER A 218 -7.96 -4.79 20.39
CA SER A 218 -7.43 -3.43 20.35
C SER A 218 -7.23 -2.90 21.77
N GLN A 219 -6.27 -1.98 21.94
CA GLN A 219 -6.08 -1.24 23.19
C GLN A 219 -7.24 -0.27 23.49
N TYR A 220 -8.06 0.06 22.49
CA TYR A 220 -9.19 1.00 22.61
C TYR A 220 -10.46 0.40 23.24
N GLY A 221 -10.44 -0.89 23.57
CA GLY A 221 -11.52 -1.58 24.28
C GLY A 221 -11.98 -2.87 23.61
N GLU A 222 -12.82 -3.63 24.31
CA GLU A 222 -13.26 -4.97 23.89
C GLU A 222 -14.09 -4.99 22.60
N GLU A 223 -14.72 -3.87 22.23
CA GLU A 223 -15.49 -3.73 20.99
C GLU A 223 -14.64 -3.33 19.77
N TYR A 224 -13.43 -2.82 20.01
CA TYR A 224 -12.55 -2.30 18.96
C TYR A 224 -11.54 -3.34 18.53
N ARG A 225 -11.24 -3.37 17.23
CA ARG A 225 -10.18 -4.20 16.65
C ARG A 225 -9.29 -3.34 15.77
N ASP A 226 -8.00 -3.64 15.75
CA ASP A 226 -7.03 -2.88 14.98
C ASP A 226 -7.02 -3.35 13.52
N MET A 227 -7.56 -2.50 12.64
CA MET A 227 -7.46 -2.68 11.20
C MET A 227 -6.09 -2.19 10.73
N VAL A 228 -5.31 -3.09 10.15
CA VAL A 228 -3.95 -2.79 9.66
C VAL A 228 -3.95 -2.77 8.14
N LEU A 229 -3.52 -1.64 7.57
CA LEU A 229 -3.31 -1.44 6.15
C LEU A 229 -1.83 -1.19 5.89
N VAL A 230 -1.22 -1.98 5.01
CA VAL A 230 0.21 -1.81 4.66
C VAL A 230 0.34 -1.60 3.16
N PHE A 231 1.02 -0.53 2.76
CA PHE A 231 1.27 -0.23 1.35
C PHE A 231 2.62 0.45 1.13
N ARG A 232 3.16 0.32 -0.09
CA ARG A 232 4.32 1.10 -0.52
C ARG A 232 3.86 2.44 -1.10
N PRO A 233 4.55 3.55 -0.81
CA PRO A 233 4.26 4.83 -1.42
C PRO A 233 4.67 4.84 -2.88
N PHE A 234 3.73 5.24 -3.74
CA PHE A 234 3.92 5.46 -5.16
C PHE A 234 3.68 6.95 -5.46
N GLY A 235 2.96 7.27 -6.54
CA GLY A 235 2.52 8.64 -6.81
C GLY A 235 1.16 8.96 -6.14
N GLY A 236 0.75 10.23 -6.20
CA GLY A 236 -0.56 10.67 -5.71
C GLY A 236 -0.69 10.57 -4.19
N PHE A 237 -1.85 10.13 -3.71
CA PHE A 237 -2.16 9.99 -2.28
C PHE A 237 -1.09 9.29 -1.45
N THR A 238 -0.63 8.11 -1.88
CA THR A 238 0.30 7.30 -1.08
C THR A 238 1.63 8.02 -0.84
N LYS A 239 2.06 8.87 -1.79
CA LYS A 239 3.21 9.78 -1.61
C LYS A 239 2.91 10.87 -0.59
N LYS A 240 1.74 11.51 -0.71
CA LYS A 240 1.31 12.56 0.23
C LYS A 240 1.24 12.03 1.67
N VAL A 241 0.83 10.77 1.85
CA VAL A 241 0.85 10.11 3.17
C VAL A 241 2.28 9.93 3.68
N LEU A 242 3.22 9.51 2.82
CA LEU A 242 4.63 9.41 3.20
C LEU A 242 5.19 10.78 3.61
N ASP A 243 5.02 11.78 2.75
CA ASP A 243 5.57 13.12 2.95
C ASP A 243 4.99 13.74 4.23
N SER A 244 3.68 13.62 4.46
CA SER A 244 3.03 14.09 5.68
C SER A 244 3.50 13.36 6.95
N ALA A 245 3.69 12.03 6.88
CA ALA A 245 4.22 11.25 8.00
C ALA A 245 5.67 11.63 8.34
N LEU A 246 6.48 12.00 7.34
CA LEU A 246 7.85 12.48 7.54
C LEU A 246 7.88 13.89 8.15
N GLU A 247 6.95 14.77 7.75
CA GLU A 247 6.86 16.15 8.25
C GLU A 247 6.33 16.23 9.69
N ASN A 248 5.25 15.51 9.99
CA ASN A 248 4.59 15.57 11.29
C ASN A 248 5.23 14.65 12.36
N GLY A 249 6.07 13.70 11.93
CA GLY A 249 6.72 12.74 12.80
C GLY A 249 5.83 11.57 13.26
N PRO A 250 6.39 10.62 14.03
CA PRO A 250 5.76 9.33 14.32
C PRO A 250 4.61 9.39 15.33
N TRP A 251 4.46 10.48 16.08
CA TRP A 251 3.44 10.63 17.13
C TRP A 251 2.15 11.31 16.63
N HIS A 252 2.11 11.68 15.36
CA HIS A 252 0.97 12.37 14.79
C HIS A 252 -0.11 11.36 14.35
N THR A 253 -1.33 11.53 14.87
CA THR A 253 -2.50 10.76 14.47
C THR A 253 -3.23 11.46 13.33
N TYR A 254 -3.82 10.67 12.43
CA TYR A 254 -4.55 11.18 11.29
C TYR A 254 -6.00 10.76 11.36
N ARG A 255 -6.90 11.62 10.89
CA ARG A 255 -8.31 11.23 10.78
C ARG A 255 -8.51 10.39 9.53
N ALA A 256 -8.93 9.14 9.70
CA ALA A 256 -9.20 8.20 8.63
C ALA A 256 -10.70 7.90 8.53
N PHE A 257 -11.19 7.88 7.29
CA PHE A 257 -12.54 7.48 6.95
C PHE A 257 -12.45 6.18 6.17
N LEU A 258 -13.15 5.17 6.66
CA LEU A 258 -13.19 3.84 6.08
C LEU A 258 -14.51 3.62 5.35
N ASP A 259 -14.41 3.18 4.10
CA ASP A 259 -15.55 2.76 3.27
C ASP A 259 -15.33 1.28 2.90
N GLY A 260 -16.14 0.38 3.46
CA GLY A 260 -15.96 -1.08 3.35
C GLY A 260 -16.67 -1.86 4.45
N PRO A 261 -16.34 -3.17 4.60
CA PRO A 261 -15.37 -3.93 3.82
C PRO A 261 -15.92 -4.43 2.48
N TYR A 262 -15.07 -4.52 1.47
CA TYR A 262 -15.40 -5.00 0.12
C TYR A 262 -14.58 -6.23 -0.27
N GLY A 263 -15.10 -6.98 -1.24
CA GLY A 263 -14.41 -8.14 -1.79
C GLY A 263 -14.32 -9.31 -0.81
N GLY A 264 -13.20 -10.03 -0.89
CA GLY A 264 -12.94 -11.28 -0.18
C GLY A 264 -12.87 -12.49 -1.11
N MET A 265 -12.26 -13.57 -0.62
CA MET A 265 -12.19 -14.82 -1.36
C MET A 265 -13.55 -15.54 -1.34
N LYS A 266 -14.04 -15.96 -2.51
CA LYS A 266 -15.33 -16.67 -2.63
C LYS A 266 -15.34 -18.04 -1.94
N ARG A 267 -14.22 -18.74 -2.00
CA ARG A 267 -14.01 -20.02 -1.31
C ARG A 267 -13.06 -19.79 -0.16
N ALA A 268 -13.33 -20.42 0.97
CA ALA A 268 -12.49 -20.25 2.14
C ALA A 268 -11.33 -21.25 2.12
N LEU A 269 -10.12 -20.79 2.46
CA LEU A 269 -8.90 -21.60 2.39
C LEU A 269 -8.96 -22.86 3.27
N HIS A 270 -9.68 -22.81 4.39
CA HIS A 270 -9.82 -23.93 5.33
C HIS A 270 -10.57 -25.16 4.74
N SER A 271 -11.18 -25.02 3.57
CA SER A 271 -11.90 -26.10 2.87
C SER A 271 -11.01 -26.95 1.94
N PHE A 272 -9.74 -26.55 1.76
CA PHE A 272 -8.77 -27.24 0.92
C PHE A 272 -7.81 -28.07 1.78
N ASP A 273 -7.40 -29.25 1.27
CA ASP A 273 -6.43 -30.13 1.93
C ASP A 273 -5.01 -29.53 1.87
N HIS A 274 -4.66 -28.91 0.75
CA HIS A 274 -3.35 -28.32 0.52
C HIS A 274 -3.50 -26.86 0.08
N VAL A 275 -2.79 -25.94 0.72
CA VAL A 275 -2.84 -24.51 0.42
C VAL A 275 -1.43 -24.00 0.10
N VAL A 276 -1.26 -23.41 -1.08
CA VAL A 276 0.01 -22.80 -1.51
C VAL A 276 -0.21 -21.30 -1.73
N LEU A 277 0.55 -20.46 -1.03
CA LEU A 277 0.45 -19.00 -1.04
C LEU A 277 1.73 -18.41 -1.66
N PHE A 278 1.62 -17.77 -2.82
CA PHE A 278 2.70 -17.06 -3.50
C PHE A 278 2.56 -15.55 -3.34
N ALA A 279 3.49 -14.94 -2.61
CA ALA A 279 3.57 -13.51 -2.40
C ALA A 279 4.77 -12.91 -3.16
N GLY A 280 4.54 -11.79 -3.86
CA GLY A 280 5.61 -10.99 -4.45
C GLY A 280 5.63 -9.58 -3.88
N GLY A 281 6.74 -9.17 -3.25
CA GLY A 281 6.89 -7.82 -2.70
C GLY A 281 5.80 -7.48 -1.69
N SER A 282 5.02 -6.42 -1.93
CA SER A 282 3.91 -6.01 -1.06
C SER A 282 2.65 -6.86 -1.25
N GLY A 283 2.62 -7.81 -2.21
CA GLY A 283 1.47 -8.69 -2.43
C GLY A 283 1.18 -9.64 -1.27
N ILE A 284 2.13 -9.75 -0.33
CA ILE A 284 1.95 -10.44 0.95
C ILE A 284 0.78 -9.87 1.77
N THR A 285 0.41 -8.60 1.59
CA THR A 285 -0.68 -7.93 2.34
C THR A 285 -2.02 -8.63 2.16
N ALA A 286 -2.28 -9.17 0.97
CA ALA A 286 -3.49 -9.92 0.67
C ALA A 286 -3.49 -11.33 1.24
N LEU A 287 -2.30 -11.89 1.47
CA LEU A 287 -2.11 -13.26 1.91
C LEU A 287 -2.04 -13.39 3.43
N VAL A 288 -1.52 -12.37 4.13
CA VAL A 288 -1.32 -12.42 5.58
C VAL A 288 -2.64 -12.57 6.33
N SER A 289 -3.67 -11.79 6.00
CA SER A 289 -4.98 -11.93 6.68
C SER A 289 -5.60 -13.31 6.46
N GLN A 290 -5.38 -13.90 5.29
CA GLN A 290 -5.83 -15.24 4.94
C GLN A 290 -5.04 -16.34 5.65
N LEU A 291 -3.72 -16.15 5.78
CA LEU A 291 -2.84 -17.04 6.53
C LEU A 291 -3.21 -17.04 8.02
N LEU A 292 -3.45 -15.87 8.60
CA LEU A 292 -3.87 -15.74 10.01
C LEU A 292 -5.23 -16.42 10.27
N ASP A 293 -6.23 -16.23 9.40
CA ASP A 293 -7.52 -16.92 9.53
C ASP A 293 -7.36 -18.45 9.39
N LEU A 294 -6.50 -18.91 8.46
CA LEU A 294 -6.25 -20.33 8.27
C LEU A 294 -5.58 -20.97 9.49
N ILE A 295 -4.56 -20.31 10.06
CA ILE A 295 -3.85 -20.82 11.25
C ILE A 295 -4.77 -20.84 12.47
N LYS A 296 -5.59 -19.80 12.65
CA LYS A 296 -6.61 -19.79 13.70
C LYS A 296 -7.56 -20.99 13.58
N ARG A 297 -8.08 -21.24 12.36
CA ARG A 297 -8.99 -22.37 12.12
C ARG A 297 -8.33 -23.73 12.26
N LEU A 298 -7.05 -23.85 11.91
CA LEU A 298 -6.25 -25.04 12.12
C LEU A 298 -6.10 -25.34 13.61
N ARG A 299 -5.73 -24.33 14.42
CA ARG A 299 -5.64 -24.44 15.88
C ARG A 299 -6.99 -24.85 16.50
N ASP A 300 -8.08 -24.25 16.03
CA ASP A 300 -9.43 -24.55 16.52
C ASP A 300 -9.99 -25.90 16.02
N GLY A 301 -9.26 -26.66 15.19
CA GLY A 301 -9.73 -27.93 14.60
C GLY A 301 -10.86 -27.78 13.58
N LYS A 302 -11.06 -26.58 13.02
CA LYS A 302 -12.14 -26.22 12.08
C LYS A 302 -11.68 -26.20 10.61
N ALA A 303 -10.44 -26.61 10.32
CA ALA A 303 -9.89 -26.65 8.98
C ALA A 303 -9.59 -28.10 8.55
N VAL A 304 -9.85 -28.40 7.27
CA VAL A 304 -9.50 -29.70 6.63
C VAL A 304 -8.05 -29.70 6.14
N THR A 305 -7.40 -28.52 6.13
CA THR A 305 -6.07 -28.30 5.58
C THR A 305 -5.01 -29.11 6.32
N LYS A 306 -4.23 -29.88 5.56
CA LYS A 306 -3.14 -30.72 6.03
C LYS A 306 -1.78 -30.03 5.90
N SER A 307 -1.58 -29.26 4.83
CA SER A 307 -0.33 -28.53 4.59
C SER A 307 -0.58 -27.14 4.03
N VAL A 308 0.21 -26.18 4.53
CA VAL A 308 0.24 -24.79 4.10
C VAL A 308 1.67 -24.43 3.72
N GLN A 309 1.86 -24.01 2.47
CA GLN A 309 3.17 -23.56 1.97
C GLN A 309 3.08 -22.09 1.62
N VAL A 310 3.92 -21.27 2.25
CA VAL A 310 4.01 -19.83 2.03
C VAL A 310 5.32 -19.53 1.34
N ILE A 311 5.26 -19.06 0.10
CA ILE A 311 6.41 -18.66 -0.70
C ILE A 311 6.37 -17.16 -0.87
N TRP A 312 7.31 -16.44 -0.25
CA TRP A 312 7.38 -14.99 -0.35
C TRP A 312 8.68 -14.54 -1.01
N ALA A 313 8.57 -13.97 -2.21
CA ALA A 313 9.68 -13.33 -2.89
C ALA A 313 9.74 -11.82 -2.56
N LEU A 314 10.85 -11.41 -1.94
CA LEU A 314 11.15 -10.03 -1.57
C LEU A 314 12.47 -9.56 -2.18
N LYS A 315 12.66 -8.24 -2.30
CA LYS A 315 13.92 -7.68 -2.79
C LYS A 315 14.98 -7.73 -1.70
N ARG A 316 14.65 -7.23 -0.52
CA ARG A 316 15.58 -7.12 0.61
C ARG A 316 14.97 -7.68 1.89
N PRO A 317 15.78 -8.29 2.77
CA PRO A 317 15.31 -8.97 3.98
C PRO A 317 14.56 -8.04 4.95
N GLU A 318 14.82 -6.74 4.94
CA GLU A 318 14.15 -5.77 5.83
C GLU A 318 12.65 -5.68 5.57
N THR A 319 12.17 -6.12 4.40
CA THR A 319 10.73 -6.22 4.09
C THR A 319 10.02 -7.19 5.03
N LEU A 320 10.72 -8.18 5.59
CA LEU A 320 10.15 -9.15 6.54
C LEU A 320 9.63 -8.47 7.81
N GLU A 321 10.20 -7.32 8.20
CA GLU A 321 9.79 -6.58 9.40
C GLU A 321 8.34 -6.08 9.31
N TRP A 322 7.78 -5.95 8.09
CA TRP A 322 6.41 -5.49 7.88
C TRP A 322 5.36 -6.36 8.55
N PHE A 323 5.62 -7.67 8.55
CA PHE A 323 4.71 -8.70 9.03
C PHE A 323 5.37 -9.61 10.07
N LYS A 324 6.36 -9.09 10.78
CA LYS A 324 7.15 -9.86 11.75
C LYS A 324 6.29 -10.45 12.84
N GLU A 325 5.34 -9.68 13.35
CA GLU A 325 4.44 -10.13 14.41
C GLU A 325 3.48 -11.20 13.90
N GLU A 326 2.92 -10.99 12.72
CA GLU A 326 2.03 -11.94 12.06
C GLU A 326 2.78 -13.25 11.74
N LEU A 327 4.02 -13.17 11.25
CA LEU A 327 4.89 -14.33 11.03
C LEU A 327 5.29 -15.04 12.33
N ARG A 328 5.54 -14.29 13.42
CA ARG A 328 5.80 -14.85 14.74
C ARG A 328 4.62 -15.68 15.22
N ILE A 329 3.42 -15.13 15.11
CA ILE A 329 2.17 -15.81 15.44
C ILE A 329 1.99 -17.07 14.58
N CYS A 330 2.31 -16.98 13.28
CA CYS A 330 2.27 -18.14 12.41
C CYS A 330 3.21 -19.25 12.86
N ARG A 331 4.38 -18.92 13.40
CA ARG A 331 5.37 -19.90 13.85
C ARG A 331 5.03 -20.50 15.22
N GLU A 332 4.50 -19.69 16.12
CA GLU A 332 4.24 -20.09 17.52
C GLU A 332 2.91 -20.84 17.68
N PHE A 333 1.88 -20.48 16.90
CA PHE A 333 0.52 -21.02 17.05
C PHE A 333 0.09 -22.00 15.96
N ALA A 334 0.90 -22.19 14.90
CA ALA A 334 0.59 -23.21 13.90
C ALA A 334 0.82 -24.61 14.47
N PRO A 335 -0.02 -25.60 14.10
CA PRO A 335 0.26 -27.00 14.41
C PRO A 335 1.61 -27.43 13.82
N PRO A 336 2.36 -28.30 14.51
CA PRO A 336 3.68 -28.74 14.06
C PRO A 336 3.62 -29.35 12.65
N ASP A 337 4.63 -29.08 11.83
CA ASP A 337 4.81 -29.57 10.46
C ASP A 337 3.72 -29.19 9.43
N THR A 338 2.70 -28.42 9.82
CA THR A 338 1.62 -28.02 8.88
C THR A 338 1.99 -26.81 8.03
N VAL A 339 2.70 -25.83 8.59
CA VAL A 339 3.02 -24.56 7.92
C VAL A 339 4.51 -24.51 7.58
N GLN A 340 4.80 -24.36 6.28
CA GLN A 340 6.16 -24.17 5.77
C GLN A 340 6.27 -22.79 5.13
N CYS A 341 7.28 -22.02 5.53
CA CYS A 341 7.53 -20.66 5.01
C CYS A 341 8.88 -20.62 4.28
N GLN A 342 8.87 -20.24 3.01
CA GLN A 342 10.05 -20.10 2.17
C GLN A 342 10.18 -18.64 1.71
N PHE A 343 11.27 -17.99 2.11
CA PHE A 343 11.55 -16.59 1.77
C PHE A 343 12.61 -16.52 0.68
N TYR A 344 12.30 -15.85 -0.44
CA TYR A 344 13.22 -15.68 -1.56
C TYR A 344 13.72 -14.23 -1.62
N ILE A 345 15.02 -14.02 -1.38
CA ILE A 345 15.67 -12.71 -1.47
C ILE A 345 16.23 -12.52 -2.88
N THR A 346 15.58 -11.66 -3.65
CA THR A 346 15.83 -11.49 -5.10
C THR A 346 16.89 -10.46 -5.45
N ALA A 347 17.26 -9.53 -4.56
CA ALA A 347 18.28 -8.52 -4.83
C ALA A 347 19.73 -8.99 -4.58
N ALA A 348 19.92 -10.14 -3.93
CA ALA A 348 21.24 -10.69 -3.72
C ALA A 348 21.75 -11.34 -5.02
N LYS A 349 22.71 -10.69 -5.68
CA LYS A 349 23.41 -11.33 -6.80
C LYS A 349 24.40 -12.33 -6.23
N ARG A 350 24.25 -13.63 -6.56
CA ARG A 350 25.27 -14.65 -6.28
C ARG A 350 26.50 -14.33 -7.13
N GLN A 351 27.58 -13.84 -6.52
CA GLN A 351 28.87 -13.83 -7.19
C GLN A 351 29.39 -15.28 -7.17
N GLN A 352 29.35 -15.96 -8.31
CA GLN A 352 30.12 -17.19 -8.46
C GLN A 352 31.61 -16.79 -8.48
N ARG A 353 32.40 -17.36 -7.55
CA ARG A 353 33.85 -17.21 -7.34
C ARG A 353 34.35 -16.10 -6.40
N THR A 354 33.87 -16.06 -5.16
CA THR A 354 34.66 -15.87 -3.90
C THR A 354 33.67 -15.65 -2.76
N GLY A 355 33.82 -16.40 -1.67
CA GLY A 355 32.83 -16.53 -0.59
C GLY A 355 32.68 -15.32 0.35
N GLU A 356 32.61 -14.09 -0.18
CA GLU A 356 32.38 -12.89 0.61
C GLU A 356 31.06 -12.21 0.22
N LEU A 357 30.19 -12.01 1.21
CA LEU A 357 28.88 -11.38 1.08
C LEU A 357 29.05 -9.85 1.04
N VAL A 358 28.92 -9.26 -0.14
CA VAL A 358 28.80 -7.80 -0.28
C VAL A 358 27.40 -7.46 -0.80
N SER A 359 26.64 -6.70 -0.01
CA SER A 359 25.34 -6.16 -0.42
C SER A 359 25.52 -5.26 -1.65
N ALA A 360 24.91 -5.64 -2.78
CA ALA A 360 25.07 -4.93 -4.04
C ALA A 360 24.43 -3.54 -3.99
N GLN A 361 25.26 -2.49 -4.08
CA GLN A 361 24.81 -1.16 -4.47
C GLN A 361 24.33 -1.20 -5.93
N THR A 362 23.02 -1.25 -6.16
CA THR A 362 22.46 -1.01 -7.50
C THR A 362 22.55 0.47 -7.88
N PRO A 363 23.05 0.82 -9.08
CA PRO A 363 23.07 2.18 -9.58
C PRO A 363 21.69 2.57 -10.14
N THR A 364 20.69 2.71 -9.27
CA THR A 364 19.44 3.40 -9.62
C THR A 364 18.91 4.16 -8.40
N ARG A 365 18.95 5.50 -8.50
CA ARG A 365 18.47 6.54 -7.58
C ARG A 365 19.33 6.78 -6.31
N PRO A 366 20.16 7.84 -6.28
CA PRO A 366 20.96 8.23 -5.11
C PRO A 366 20.13 8.82 -3.95
N ILE A 367 18.80 8.85 -4.06
CA ILE A 367 17.93 9.52 -3.08
C ILE A 367 17.75 8.64 -1.82
N SER A 368 17.76 7.31 -1.90
CA SER A 368 17.41 6.47 -0.74
C SER A 368 18.50 6.39 0.34
N MET A 369 19.79 6.43 -0.02
CA MET A 369 20.89 6.35 0.96
C MET A 369 21.11 7.69 1.68
N MET A 370 20.99 8.82 0.97
CA MET A 370 21.07 10.15 1.61
C MET A 370 19.84 10.47 2.46
N PHE A 371 18.65 9.96 2.10
CA PHE A 371 17.48 10.13 2.96
C PHE A 371 17.53 9.24 4.19
N HIS A 372 18.03 8.01 4.08
CA HIS A 372 18.22 7.15 5.24
C HIS A 372 19.23 7.75 6.22
N SER A 373 20.32 8.35 5.73
CA SER A 373 21.25 9.08 6.60
C SER A 373 20.62 10.32 7.22
N LYS A 374 19.84 11.11 6.47
CA LYS A 374 19.13 12.28 6.99
C LYS A 374 18.04 11.96 7.99
N VAL A 375 17.32 10.84 7.81
CA VAL A 375 16.30 10.38 8.75
C VAL A 375 17.00 9.90 10.03
N ASN A 376 18.09 9.14 9.92
CA ASN A 376 18.85 8.71 11.10
C ASN A 376 19.52 9.89 11.83
N GLU A 377 20.02 10.87 11.09
CA GLU A 377 20.58 12.13 11.59
C GLU A 377 19.49 13.03 12.20
N ALA A 378 18.28 13.05 11.65
CA ALA A 378 17.13 13.72 12.24
C ALA A 378 16.68 13.03 13.54
N PHE A 379 16.63 11.70 13.58
CA PHE A 379 16.33 10.95 14.80
C PHE A 379 17.40 11.16 15.88
N GLN A 380 18.69 11.16 15.52
CA GLN A 380 19.79 11.42 16.45
C GLN A 380 19.82 12.88 16.91
N ASN A 381 19.57 13.85 16.02
CA ASN A 381 19.47 15.26 16.40
C ASN A 381 18.22 15.53 17.26
N ILE A 382 17.11 14.83 17.05
CA ILE A 382 15.92 14.91 17.90
C ILE A 382 16.18 14.25 19.27
N ALA A 383 16.91 13.13 19.32
CA ALA A 383 17.31 12.49 20.58
C ALA A 383 18.28 13.39 21.38
N ASN A 384 19.26 13.99 20.71
CA ASN A 384 20.23 14.89 21.34
C ASN A 384 19.59 16.24 21.74
N ASN A 385 18.66 16.77 20.94
CA ASN A 385 17.89 17.97 21.30
C ASN A 385 16.85 17.71 22.39
N ARG A 386 16.32 16.47 22.52
CA ARG A 386 15.49 16.10 23.67
C ARG A 386 16.30 16.08 24.96
N LEU A 387 17.55 15.60 24.94
CA LEU A 387 18.38 15.60 26.15
C LEU A 387 18.73 17.03 26.62
N SER A 388 18.95 17.97 25.70
CA SER A 388 19.26 19.37 26.05
C SER A 388 18.03 20.23 26.37
N THR A 389 16.85 19.91 25.83
CA THR A 389 15.62 20.70 26.06
C THR A 389 14.78 20.19 27.25
N ILE A 390 14.89 18.90 27.61
CA ILE A 390 14.25 18.34 28.82
C ILE A 390 14.86 18.93 30.11
N SER A 391 16.13 19.36 30.07
CA SER A 391 16.75 19.99 31.24
C SER A 391 16.33 21.44 31.48
N ALA A 392 15.57 22.08 30.58
CA ALA A 392 15.27 23.51 30.67
C ALA A 392 13.80 23.91 30.57
N ASN A 393 12.88 23.10 30.01
CA ASN A 393 11.52 23.60 29.70
C ASN A 393 10.40 22.54 29.65
N THR A 394 10.09 21.92 30.79
CA THR A 394 8.80 21.24 31.00
C THR A 394 8.26 21.55 32.38
N ASN A 395 6.98 21.93 32.47
CA ASN A 395 6.25 21.92 33.75
C ASN A 395 6.44 20.54 34.40
N ARG A 396 6.80 20.52 35.69
CA ARG A 396 7.03 19.25 36.39
C ARG A 396 5.71 18.47 36.36
N ASN A 397 5.77 17.23 35.86
CA ASN A 397 4.63 16.32 35.90
C ASN A 397 4.33 15.96 37.37
N SER A 398 3.07 15.70 37.73
CA SER A 398 2.68 15.49 39.14
C SER A 398 3.47 14.37 39.82
N ALA A 399 3.83 13.33 39.07
CA ALA A 399 4.70 12.24 39.54
C ALA A 399 6.12 12.69 39.91
N LEU A 400 6.71 13.60 39.13
CA LEU A 400 8.04 14.16 39.40
C LEU A 400 8.04 15.09 40.62
N ILE A 401 6.93 15.80 40.87
CA ILE A 401 6.80 16.66 42.06
C ILE A 401 6.74 15.82 43.34
N MET A 402 6.02 14.69 43.32
CA MET A 402 5.98 13.77 44.46
C MET A 402 7.33 13.11 44.72
N GLU A 403 8.06 12.76 43.66
CA GLU A 403 9.39 12.16 43.75
C GLU A 403 10.41 13.17 44.31
N GLU A 404 10.40 14.42 43.84
CA GLU A 404 11.26 15.50 44.34
C GLU A 404 10.89 15.92 45.77
N ALA A 405 9.62 15.78 46.17
CA ALA A 405 9.16 16.02 47.53
C ALA A 405 9.53 14.88 48.50
N ALA A 406 9.89 13.70 48.00
CA ALA A 406 10.30 12.53 48.79
C ALA A 406 9.38 12.21 49.99
N GLY A 407 8.07 12.49 49.86
CA GLY A 407 7.06 12.25 50.90
C GLY A 407 6.87 13.39 51.92
N ASP A 408 7.54 14.53 51.78
CA ASP A 408 7.33 15.71 52.63
C ASP A 408 6.17 16.59 52.09
N PRO A 409 5.03 16.70 52.81
CA PRO A 409 3.82 17.35 52.31
C PRO A 409 3.96 18.87 52.16
N GLU A 410 4.79 19.53 52.97
CA GLU A 410 5.00 20.99 52.86
C GLU A 410 5.86 21.32 51.64
N ARG A 411 6.88 20.48 51.36
CA ARG A 411 7.76 20.60 50.19
C ARG A 411 6.98 20.41 48.88
N GLU A 412 6.09 19.42 48.85
CA GLU A 412 5.24 19.16 47.68
C GLU A 412 4.33 20.36 47.36
N LYS A 413 3.76 20.98 48.40
CA LYS A 413 2.85 22.12 48.28
C LYS A 413 3.55 23.36 47.71
N VAL A 414 4.82 23.58 48.10
CA VAL A 414 5.66 24.65 47.55
C VAL A 414 5.99 24.38 46.07
N LEU A 415 6.40 23.16 45.72
CA LEU A 415 6.74 22.78 44.35
C LEU A 415 5.54 22.87 43.39
N ARG A 416 4.33 22.55 43.87
CA ARG A 416 3.09 22.73 43.09
C ARG A 416 2.79 24.20 42.85
N ARG A 417 2.96 25.06 43.87
CA ARG A 417 2.75 26.51 43.74
C ARG A 417 3.75 27.15 42.77
N GLU A 418 5.02 26.76 42.82
CA GLU A 418 6.04 27.21 41.87
C GLU A 418 5.75 26.79 40.42
N ASN A 419 5.11 25.63 40.22
CA ASN A 419 4.72 25.13 38.90
C ASN A 419 3.53 25.91 38.30
N GLU A 420 2.65 26.45 39.15
CA GLU A 420 1.49 27.26 38.76
C GLU A 420 1.86 28.72 38.45
N ASP A 421 2.84 29.28 39.16
CA ASP A 421 3.29 30.67 38.99
C ASP A 421 4.22 30.89 37.78
N ARG A 422 4.63 29.83 37.07
CA ARG A 422 5.46 29.97 35.86
C ARG A 422 4.62 30.46 34.67
N PRO A 423 4.90 31.66 34.10
CA PRO A 423 4.16 32.18 32.95
C PRO A 423 4.36 31.28 31.73
N ARG A 424 3.26 30.83 31.11
CA ARG A 424 3.31 30.07 29.85
C ARG A 424 3.74 31.00 28.70
N PRO A 425 4.78 30.67 27.92
CA PRO A 425 5.09 31.44 26.74
C PRO A 425 3.98 31.29 25.70
N LEU A 426 3.59 32.40 25.08
CA LEU A 426 2.66 32.43 23.95
C LEU A 426 3.22 31.61 22.77
N PRO A 427 2.36 30.97 21.95
CA PRO A 427 2.80 30.18 20.80
C PRO A 427 3.58 31.08 19.82
N GLN A 428 4.85 30.74 19.56
CA GLN A 428 5.69 31.49 18.64
C GLN A 428 5.17 31.35 17.21
N ALA A 429 4.62 32.44 16.68
CA ALA A 429 4.40 32.61 15.26
C ALA A 429 5.76 32.69 14.54
N HIS A 430 5.99 31.74 13.63
CA HIS A 430 6.91 31.76 12.49
C HIS A 430 8.08 32.77 12.54
N LEU A 431 9.25 32.33 13.02
CA LEU A 431 10.51 33.07 12.87
C LEU A 431 11.50 32.23 12.05
N LEU A 432 11.92 32.79 10.91
CA LEU A 432 12.99 32.27 10.05
C LEU A 432 14.35 32.40 10.78
N PRO A 433 15.26 31.41 10.68
CA PRO A 433 16.55 31.51 11.36
C PRO A 433 17.49 32.50 10.68
N MET A 434 17.95 33.49 11.45
CA MET A 434 18.95 34.48 11.07
C MET A 434 20.36 33.86 11.12
N ARG A 435 21.14 34.02 10.05
CA ARG A 435 22.56 33.61 9.97
C ARG A 435 23.41 34.51 10.89
N SER A 436 24.23 33.90 11.75
CA SER A 436 25.20 34.64 12.57
C SER A 436 26.43 35.05 11.74
N ALA A 437 26.81 36.32 11.90
CA ALA A 437 28.06 36.88 11.42
C ALA A 437 29.13 36.73 12.49
N SER A 438 30.34 36.32 12.11
CA SER A 438 31.54 36.46 12.93
C SER A 438 32.57 37.31 12.21
N ARG A 439 33.38 37.99 13.02
CA ARG A 439 33.89 39.35 12.88
C ARG A 439 35.40 39.33 12.59
N ASN A 440 35.83 40.24 11.72
CA ASN A 440 37.21 40.49 11.30
C ASN A 440 38.16 40.87 12.46
N GLY A 441 39.37 40.31 12.44
CA GLY A 441 40.59 40.83 13.08
C GLY A 441 41.77 40.72 12.09
N ARG A 442 42.41 41.85 11.78
CA ARG A 442 43.49 42.02 10.78
C ARG A 442 44.86 41.69 11.36
N VAL A 443 45.70 40.94 10.61
CA VAL A 443 47.18 41.10 10.53
C VAL A 443 47.65 40.65 9.12
N SER A 444 48.64 41.33 8.55
CA SER A 444 49.38 41.02 7.30
C SER A 444 50.81 41.60 7.44
N PRO A 445 51.83 41.35 6.58
CA PRO A 445 52.12 40.32 5.54
C PRO A 445 53.57 39.70 5.71
N PRO A 446 54.23 39.00 4.75
CA PRO A 446 54.82 39.53 3.48
C PRO A 446 54.66 38.57 2.24
N PRO A 447 55.16 38.94 1.02
CA PRO A 447 54.51 38.58 -0.26
C PRO A 447 55.27 37.58 -1.19
N SER A 448 54.63 37.29 -2.35
CA SER A 448 55.08 36.62 -3.58
C SER A 448 55.22 35.08 -3.51
N GLU A 449 54.76 34.25 -4.45
CA GLU A 449 54.77 34.36 -5.92
C GLU A 449 53.54 33.74 -6.62
N LEU A 450 53.41 34.14 -7.88
CA LEU A 450 52.40 33.84 -8.89
C LEU A 450 52.41 32.34 -9.28
N SER A 451 51.26 31.66 -9.25
CA SER A 451 51.02 30.53 -10.17
C SER A 451 49.57 30.50 -10.63
N THR A 452 49.43 30.61 -11.95
CA THR A 452 48.21 30.59 -12.73
C THR A 452 47.74 29.14 -12.90
N THR A 453 46.55 28.80 -12.40
CA THR A 453 45.82 27.60 -12.83
C THR A 453 44.37 27.96 -13.17
N PRO A 454 43.83 27.49 -14.31
CA PRO A 454 42.48 27.80 -14.72
C PRO A 454 41.45 27.10 -13.81
N ARG A 455 40.37 27.79 -13.46
CA ARG A 455 39.23 27.21 -12.74
C ARG A 455 38.55 26.15 -13.61
N LEU A 456 38.79 24.88 -13.30
CA LEU A 456 38.07 23.74 -13.87
C LEU A 456 36.59 23.75 -13.43
N THR A 457 35.72 23.34 -14.35
CA THR A 457 34.27 23.23 -14.10
C THR A 457 33.95 21.98 -13.28
N LEU A 458 32.78 21.96 -12.64
CA LEU A 458 32.34 20.89 -11.73
C LEU A 458 32.23 19.51 -12.42
N ALA A 459 32.17 19.50 -13.75
CA ALA A 459 32.18 18.29 -14.57
C ALA A 459 33.58 17.70 -14.77
N GLU A 460 34.64 18.51 -14.78
CA GLU A 460 36.04 18.05 -14.90
C GLU A 460 36.58 17.52 -13.58
N LYS A 461 36.16 18.12 -12.45
CA LYS A 461 36.44 17.61 -11.09
C LYS A 461 35.86 16.20 -10.83
N ARG A 462 34.85 15.79 -11.60
CA ARG A 462 34.23 14.46 -11.48
C ARG A 462 34.96 13.35 -12.26
N LYS A 463 35.87 13.68 -13.17
CA LYS A 463 36.63 12.68 -13.96
C LYS A 463 37.98 12.29 -13.34
N SER A 464 38.51 13.05 -12.38
CA SER A 464 39.86 12.85 -11.85
C SER A 464 39.96 12.25 -10.44
N GLN A 465 38.85 11.84 -9.82
CA GLN A 465 38.91 11.09 -8.55
C GLN A 465 38.80 9.57 -8.79
N GLN A 466 39.94 8.93 -9.06
CA GLN A 466 40.16 7.56 -8.62
C GLN A 466 40.72 7.62 -7.19
N MET A 467 39.98 7.11 -6.20
CA MET A 467 40.51 6.87 -4.86
C MET A 467 40.52 5.36 -4.61
N SER A 468 41.64 4.73 -4.96
CA SER A 468 42.09 3.47 -4.37
C SER A 468 42.77 3.79 -3.04
N ILE A 469 42.35 3.13 -1.96
CA ILE A 469 43.07 3.14 -0.68
C ILE A 469 44.10 1.99 -0.73
N PRO A 470 45.40 2.22 -0.45
CA PRO A 470 46.40 1.16 -0.41
C PRO A 470 46.26 0.33 0.88
N LEU A 471 46.36 -0.99 0.76
CA LEU A 471 46.60 -1.90 1.89
C LEU A 471 48.11 -1.93 2.22
N PRO A 472 48.53 -2.10 3.49
CA PRO A 472 49.93 -2.31 3.84
C PRO A 472 50.33 -3.79 3.64
N ASP A 473 51.48 -4.01 2.99
CA ASP A 473 52.07 -5.34 2.82
C ASP A 473 52.75 -5.87 4.11
N PRO A 474 52.83 -7.20 4.31
CA PRO A 474 53.26 -7.84 5.54
C PRO A 474 54.75 -8.21 5.47
N ALA A 475 55.66 -7.32 5.89
CA ALA A 475 57.04 -7.69 6.20
C ALA A 475 57.76 -6.59 6.98
N SER A 476 57.84 -6.71 8.30
CA SER A 476 59.04 -6.45 9.14
C SER A 476 58.71 -6.50 10.64
N PRO A 477 59.61 -6.96 11.51
CA PRO A 477 59.29 -7.54 12.81
C PRO A 477 59.48 -6.58 14.00
N ALA A 478 59.03 -7.05 15.18
CA ALA A 478 59.18 -6.47 16.53
C ALA A 478 58.08 -5.44 16.89
N TYR A 479 57.27 -5.59 17.94
CA TYR A 479 57.48 -6.23 19.23
C TYR A 479 56.19 -6.88 19.75
N LEU A 480 56.28 -8.16 20.13
CA LEU A 480 55.55 -8.71 21.28
C LEU A 480 56.24 -8.16 22.53
N GLN A 481 55.54 -7.45 23.43
CA GLN A 481 55.58 -7.76 24.88
C GLN A 481 54.62 -6.91 25.74
N GLN A 482 53.85 -7.64 26.53
CA GLN A 482 53.36 -7.41 27.90
C GLN A 482 53.31 -6.01 28.51
N CYS A 483 52.09 -5.67 28.93
CA CYS A 483 51.70 -5.25 30.28
C CYS A 483 52.82 -4.77 31.24
N THR A 484 52.82 -3.47 31.55
CA THR A 484 52.94 -2.92 32.92
C THR A 484 52.41 -1.47 32.92
N PRO A 485 51.87 -0.97 34.05
CA PRO A 485 51.05 0.24 34.08
C PRO A 485 51.89 1.51 34.30
N PRO A 486 51.41 2.70 33.87
CA PRO A 486 51.81 3.94 34.50
C PRO A 486 50.65 4.55 35.31
N SER A 487 50.99 4.81 36.55
CA SER A 487 50.37 5.73 37.49
C SER A 487 50.13 7.13 36.90
N ASN A 488 48.87 7.58 36.84
CA ASN A 488 48.45 8.82 37.51
C ASN A 488 46.91 8.93 37.56
N PRO A 489 46.36 9.45 38.67
CA PRO A 489 44.92 9.53 38.90
C PRO A 489 44.40 10.90 38.42
N ASN A 490 43.46 10.89 37.46
CA ASN A 490 42.37 11.86 37.25
C ASN A 490 41.98 11.92 35.78
N ASP A 491 41.41 10.82 35.28
CA ASP A 491 40.47 10.92 34.16
C ASP A 491 39.36 9.89 34.37
N PHE A 492 38.15 10.39 34.65
CA PHE A 492 36.96 9.58 34.87
C PHE A 492 36.32 9.31 33.51
N ASP A 493 36.63 8.15 32.92
CA ASP A 493 35.95 7.61 31.74
C ASP A 493 34.77 6.72 32.19
N PHE A 494 33.55 7.16 31.91
CA PHE A 494 32.31 6.47 32.28
C PHE A 494 31.96 5.43 31.21
N GLY A 495 32.67 4.31 31.22
CA GLY A 495 32.45 3.19 30.30
C GLY A 495 31.19 2.38 30.66
N PHE A 496 30.11 2.58 29.92
CA PHE A 496 29.06 1.55 29.81
C PHE A 496 29.52 0.45 28.83
N PRO A 497 29.39 -0.84 29.16
CA PRO A 497 29.66 -1.90 28.22
C PRO A 497 28.61 -1.88 27.09
N SER A 498 29.08 -1.82 25.85
CA SER A 498 28.29 -1.97 24.62
C SER A 498 27.76 -3.40 24.49
N THR A 499 26.81 -3.76 25.36
CA THR A 499 25.99 -4.95 25.15
C THR A 499 24.85 -4.57 24.20
N PRO A 500 24.68 -5.28 23.07
CA PRO A 500 23.52 -5.06 22.22
C PRO A 500 22.27 -5.38 23.05
N THR A 501 21.31 -4.45 23.06
CA THR A 501 20.00 -4.65 23.69
C THR A 501 19.38 -5.95 23.15
N GLU A 502 18.58 -6.63 23.98
CA GLU A 502 17.92 -7.89 23.61
C GLU A 502 17.12 -7.77 22.29
N PHE A 503 16.64 -6.56 21.99
CA PHE A 503 16.05 -6.16 20.71
C PHE A 503 16.99 -6.34 19.52
N GLN A 504 18.25 -5.87 19.62
CA GLN A 504 19.28 -6.02 18.60
C GLN A 504 19.73 -7.49 18.45
N LYS A 505 19.80 -8.24 19.56
CA LYS A 505 20.10 -9.68 19.53
C LYS A 505 18.99 -10.48 18.84
N ASN A 506 17.73 -10.14 19.10
CA ASN A 506 16.59 -10.74 18.40
C ASN A 506 16.59 -10.36 16.91
N LEU A 507 16.94 -9.12 16.57
CA LEU A 507 17.06 -8.65 15.19
C LEU A 507 18.15 -9.42 14.42
N MET A 508 19.30 -9.66 15.04
CA MET A 508 20.36 -10.48 14.43
C MET A 508 19.97 -11.96 14.30
N ARG A 509 19.19 -12.51 15.24
CA ARG A 509 18.70 -13.91 15.18
C ARG A 509 17.67 -14.14 14.08
N PHE A 510 16.91 -13.12 13.70
CA PHE A 510 15.98 -13.15 12.56
C PHE A 510 16.65 -12.75 11.23
N ALA A 511 17.61 -11.82 11.25
CA ALA A 511 18.30 -11.35 10.04
C ALA A 511 19.40 -12.31 9.54
N PHE A 512 19.98 -13.11 10.44
CA PHE A 512 21.04 -14.08 10.12
C PHE A 512 20.63 -15.49 10.53
N LEU A 513 19.69 -16.08 9.80
CA LEU A 513 19.74 -17.53 9.62
C LEU A 513 20.93 -17.81 8.69
N PRO A 514 21.94 -18.62 9.09
CA PRO A 514 23.01 -18.99 8.18
C PRO A 514 22.41 -19.58 6.91
N ALA A 515 22.82 -19.02 5.77
CA ALA A 515 22.30 -19.18 4.40
C ALA A 515 22.34 -20.61 3.81
N ALA A 516 22.47 -21.65 4.63
CA ALA A 516 22.63 -23.02 4.16
C ALA A 516 22.09 -24.09 5.13
N VAL A 517 21.43 -23.73 6.23
CA VAL A 517 20.77 -24.73 7.06
C VAL A 517 19.33 -24.80 6.62
N LYS A 518 19.00 -25.79 5.76
CA LYS A 518 17.65 -26.36 5.72
C LYS A 518 17.36 -26.77 7.16
N SER A 519 16.73 -25.90 7.94
CA SER A 519 16.17 -26.25 9.24
C SER A 519 14.98 -27.16 8.95
N ARG A 520 15.29 -28.42 8.62
CA ARG A 520 14.32 -29.48 8.37
C ARG A 520 13.38 -29.67 9.56
N LYS A 521 13.75 -29.15 10.74
CA LYS A 521 12.98 -29.16 11.97
C LYS A 521 12.04 -27.97 12.17
N SER A 522 12.26 -26.82 11.52
CA SER A 522 11.41 -25.65 11.74
C SER A 522 10.48 -25.33 10.59
N GLY A 523 10.65 -25.92 9.40
CA GLY A 523 9.80 -25.66 8.21
C GLY A 523 9.99 -24.27 7.58
N TRP A 524 10.96 -23.49 8.07
CA TRP A 524 11.21 -22.11 7.62
C TRP A 524 12.58 -22.04 6.96
N SER A 525 12.65 -21.47 5.75
CA SER A 525 13.89 -21.37 4.98
C SER A 525 13.99 -20.04 4.24
N THR A 526 15.21 -19.57 4.06
CA THR A 526 15.52 -18.36 3.29
C THR A 526 16.48 -18.74 2.17
N GLU A 527 16.07 -18.49 0.93
CA GLU A 527 16.84 -18.76 -0.28
C GLU A 527 17.15 -17.45 -1.01
N TYR A 528 18.30 -17.41 -1.70
CA TYR A 528 18.72 -16.25 -2.47
C TYR A 528 18.50 -16.52 -3.95
N GLY A 529 17.84 -15.61 -4.65
CA GLY A 529 17.47 -15.73 -6.06
C GLY A 529 15.97 -15.61 -6.30
N ARG A 530 15.57 -15.79 -7.56
CA ARG A 530 14.17 -15.84 -7.95
C ARG A 530 13.67 -17.28 -7.84
N PRO A 531 12.48 -17.53 -7.24
CA PRO A 531 11.90 -18.87 -7.20
C PRO A 531 11.57 -19.36 -8.61
N ASP A 532 11.89 -20.61 -8.90
CA ASP A 532 11.43 -21.31 -10.10
C ASP A 532 10.02 -21.85 -9.85
N ILE A 533 9.03 -20.96 -10.02
CA ILE A 533 7.63 -21.23 -9.69
C ILE A 533 7.10 -22.48 -10.42
N PRO A 534 7.30 -22.66 -11.73
CA PRO A 534 6.82 -23.86 -12.43
C PRO A 534 7.41 -25.15 -11.86
N PHE A 535 8.71 -25.19 -11.59
CA PHE A 535 9.37 -26.36 -11.03
C PHE A 535 8.85 -26.67 -9.62
N MET A 536 8.83 -25.65 -8.74
CA MET A 536 8.37 -25.78 -7.36
C MET A 536 6.93 -26.27 -7.27
N LEU A 537 6.02 -25.67 -8.04
CA LEU A 537 4.62 -26.08 -8.05
C LEU A 537 4.44 -27.53 -8.50
N ARG A 538 5.22 -27.98 -9.49
CA ARG A 538 5.19 -29.37 -9.96
C ARG A 538 5.73 -30.34 -8.90
N GLU A 539 6.84 -29.99 -8.25
CA GLU A 539 7.41 -30.77 -7.15
C GLU A 539 6.41 -30.88 -5.98
N MET A 540 5.87 -29.75 -5.53
CA MET A 540 4.84 -29.69 -4.49
C MET A 540 3.60 -30.51 -4.88
N SER A 541 3.21 -30.47 -6.16
CA SER A 541 2.06 -31.23 -6.64
C SER A 541 2.24 -32.74 -6.55
N ALA A 542 3.47 -33.25 -6.49
CA ALA A 542 3.72 -34.67 -6.29
C ALA A 542 3.42 -35.12 -4.85
N GLU A 543 3.53 -34.21 -3.88
CA GLU A 543 3.29 -34.48 -2.45
C GLU A 543 1.82 -34.33 -2.03
N TRP A 544 0.95 -33.81 -2.91
CA TRP A 544 -0.46 -33.62 -2.59
C TRP A 544 -1.20 -34.96 -2.52
N THR A 545 -1.62 -35.33 -1.31
CA THR A 545 -2.36 -36.55 -0.98
C THR A 545 -3.87 -36.31 -0.77
N GLY A 546 -4.30 -35.05 -0.83
CA GLY A 546 -5.69 -34.61 -0.69
C GLY A 546 -6.48 -34.53 -1.98
N ARG A 547 -7.79 -34.29 -1.85
CA ARG A 547 -8.73 -34.13 -2.96
C ARG A 547 -8.71 -32.72 -3.53
N ARG A 548 -8.52 -31.71 -2.68
CA ARG A 548 -8.67 -30.30 -3.05
C ARG A 548 -7.44 -29.50 -2.71
N THR A 549 -6.86 -28.85 -3.72
CA THR A 549 -5.71 -27.96 -3.53
C THR A 549 -6.08 -26.54 -3.93
N CYS A 550 -5.65 -25.55 -3.14
CA CYS A 550 -5.76 -24.14 -3.47
C CYS A 550 -4.38 -23.51 -3.68
N VAL A 551 -4.21 -22.80 -4.80
CA VAL A 551 -3.05 -21.96 -5.07
C VAL A 551 -3.51 -20.51 -5.10
N PHE A 552 -2.97 -19.69 -4.19
CA PHE A 552 -3.21 -18.26 -4.13
C PHE A 552 -1.94 -17.52 -4.54
N VAL A 553 -1.99 -16.71 -5.60
CA VAL A 553 -0.92 -15.77 -5.97
C VAL A 553 -1.32 -14.30 -5.87
N CYS A 554 -0.45 -13.49 -5.27
CA CYS A 554 -0.49 -12.03 -5.33
C CYS A 554 0.92 -11.45 -5.48
N GLY A 555 1.19 -10.78 -6.60
CA GLY A 555 2.51 -10.25 -6.90
C GLY A 555 2.64 -9.71 -8.33
N PRO A 556 3.89 -9.44 -8.78
CA PRO A 556 4.16 -8.91 -10.11
C PRO A 556 3.51 -9.73 -11.25
N PRO A 557 3.19 -9.10 -12.40
CA PRO A 557 2.51 -9.78 -13.50
C PRO A 557 3.18 -11.08 -13.95
N GLY A 558 4.52 -11.12 -14.02
CA GLY A 558 5.26 -12.33 -14.39
C GLY A 558 4.98 -13.51 -13.46
N MET A 559 5.12 -13.31 -12.14
CA MET A 559 4.81 -14.34 -11.12
C MET A 559 3.37 -14.85 -11.25
N ARG A 560 2.41 -13.96 -11.50
CA ARG A 560 1.00 -14.35 -11.67
C ARG A 560 0.77 -15.19 -12.92
N VAL A 561 1.40 -14.83 -14.03
CA VAL A 561 1.31 -15.58 -15.29
C VAL A 561 1.93 -16.96 -15.12
N ASP A 562 3.12 -17.04 -14.51
CA ASP A 562 3.83 -18.31 -14.28
C ASP A 562 3.01 -19.26 -13.39
N VAL A 563 2.47 -18.76 -12.27
CA VAL A 563 1.56 -19.54 -11.42
C VAL A 563 0.31 -19.94 -12.19
N SER A 564 -0.32 -19.02 -12.93
CA SER A 564 -1.58 -19.31 -13.63
C SER A 564 -1.41 -20.38 -14.71
N ASN A 565 -0.34 -20.30 -15.50
CA ASN A 565 -0.02 -21.28 -16.53
C ASN A 565 0.27 -22.65 -15.92
N THR A 566 1.10 -22.68 -14.86
CA THR A 566 1.44 -23.94 -14.19
C THR A 566 0.22 -24.58 -13.54
N VAL A 567 -0.65 -23.79 -12.89
CA VAL A 567 -1.88 -24.32 -12.28
C VAL A 567 -2.85 -24.80 -13.36
N ALA A 568 -2.96 -24.13 -14.51
CA ALA A 568 -3.77 -24.61 -15.63
C ALA A 568 -3.26 -25.96 -16.17
N GLU A 569 -1.96 -26.20 -16.19
CA GLU A 569 -1.38 -27.51 -16.52
C GLU A 569 -1.70 -28.56 -15.44
N LEU A 570 -1.53 -28.21 -14.16
CA LEU A 570 -1.85 -29.11 -13.03
C LEU A 570 -3.34 -29.46 -12.97
N GLN A 571 -4.23 -28.55 -13.37
CA GLN A 571 -5.67 -28.84 -13.49
C GLN A 571 -5.96 -29.98 -14.46
N ARG A 572 -5.14 -30.20 -15.50
CA ARG A 572 -5.30 -31.35 -16.40
C ARG A 572 -5.07 -32.68 -15.67
N THR A 573 -4.27 -32.70 -14.60
CA THR A 573 -4.01 -33.92 -13.82
C THR A 573 -5.24 -34.40 -13.06
N VAL A 574 -6.23 -33.53 -12.81
CA VAL A 574 -7.51 -33.89 -12.18
C VAL A 574 -8.25 -34.96 -12.98
N TRP A 575 -8.12 -34.97 -14.32
CA TRP A 575 -8.76 -35.99 -15.15
C TRP A 575 -8.04 -37.33 -15.16
N ASN A 576 -6.73 -37.33 -14.92
CA ASN A 576 -5.88 -38.51 -15.09
C ASN A 576 -5.53 -39.20 -13.76
N VAL A 577 -5.58 -38.48 -12.63
CA VAL A 577 -5.17 -38.99 -11.32
C VAL A 577 -6.41 -39.22 -10.45
N PRO A 578 -6.74 -40.48 -10.11
CA PRO A 578 -7.89 -40.76 -9.26
C PRO A 578 -7.67 -40.18 -7.86
N GLY A 579 -8.69 -39.55 -7.29
CA GLY A 579 -8.66 -38.95 -5.96
C GLY A 579 -8.26 -37.48 -5.90
N ARG A 580 -7.96 -36.83 -7.04
CA ARG A 580 -7.88 -35.37 -7.15
C ARG A 580 -9.19 -34.83 -7.69
N ASP A 581 -9.89 -34.03 -6.90
CA ASP A 581 -11.17 -33.43 -7.29
C ASP A 581 -10.96 -32.06 -7.93
N GLU A 582 -10.05 -31.24 -7.38
CA GLU A 582 -9.85 -29.87 -7.86
C GLU A 582 -8.47 -29.29 -7.53
N VAL A 583 -7.97 -28.47 -8.46
CA VAL A 583 -6.88 -27.51 -8.23
C VAL A 583 -7.44 -26.11 -8.48
N TYR A 584 -7.70 -25.37 -7.41
CA TYR A 584 -8.29 -24.04 -7.47
C TYR A 584 -7.22 -22.95 -7.51
N LEU A 585 -7.35 -22.01 -8.44
CA LEU A 585 -6.48 -20.84 -8.53
C LEU A 585 -7.21 -19.59 -8.05
N HIS A 586 -6.60 -18.89 -7.10
CA HIS A 586 -6.97 -17.52 -6.77
C HIS A 586 -5.81 -16.57 -7.11
N ALA A 587 -6.06 -15.64 -8.04
CA ALA A 587 -5.06 -14.66 -8.44
C ALA A 587 -5.57 -13.25 -8.15
N GLU A 588 -4.96 -12.58 -7.18
CA GLU A 588 -5.25 -11.17 -6.90
C GLU A 588 -4.41 -10.24 -7.77
N ASN A 589 -4.99 -9.09 -8.11
CA ASN A 589 -4.26 -8.05 -8.82
C ASN A 589 -3.35 -7.32 -7.84
N TYR A 590 -2.05 -7.39 -8.10
CA TYR A 590 -1.06 -6.51 -7.50
C TYR A 590 -1.29 -5.08 -8.02
N ALA A 591 -2.10 -4.31 -7.31
CA ALA A 591 -2.29 -2.89 -7.58
C ALA A 591 -1.05 -2.15 -7.05
N ILE A 592 -0.16 -1.77 -7.96
CA ILE A 592 0.88 -0.77 -7.77
C ILE A 592 0.28 0.61 -8.03
#